data_AF-A0A8T6A8M8-F1
#
_entry.id   AF-A0A8T6A8M8-F1
#
_cell.length_a   1.000
_cell.length_b   1.000
_cell.length_c   1.000
_cell.angle_alpha   90.00
_cell.angle_beta   90.00
_cell.angle_gamma   90.00
#
_symmetry.space_group_name_H-M   'P 1'
#
loop_
_entity.id
_entity.type
_entity.pdbx_description
1 polymer ?
#
loop_
_entity_poly.entity_id
_entity_poly.type
_entity_poly.pdbx_seq_one_letter_code
_entity_poly.pdbx_strand_id
1 'polypeptide(L)'
;MANIEIRQETPTAFYIKVHDTDNVAIIVNDNGLKAGTRFPDGLELIEHIPQGHKVALLDIPANGEIIRYGEVIGYAVRAIPRGSWIDESMVVLPEAPPLHTLPLATKVPEPLPPLEGYTFEGYRNADGSVGTKNLLGITTSVHCVAGVVDYVVKIIERDLLPKYPNVDGVVGLNH
;
A
#
# COMPACT_ATOMS: atom_id res chain seq x y z
N MET A 1 31.21 -20.16 -32.43
CA MET A 1 30.01 -19.34 -32.69
C MET A 1 30.02 -18.23 -31.66
N ALA A 2 30.14 -16.96 -32.08
CA ALA A 2 30.22 -15.85 -31.14
C ALA A 2 28.86 -15.63 -30.49
N ASN A 3 28.81 -15.63 -29.16
CA ASN A 3 27.63 -15.23 -28.39
C ASN A 3 27.42 -13.73 -28.61
N ILE A 4 26.46 -13.37 -29.45
CA ILE A 4 26.03 -11.98 -29.62
C ILE A 4 25.13 -11.65 -28.42
N GLU A 5 25.63 -10.82 -27.51
CA GLU A 5 24.81 -10.19 -26.47
C GLU A 5 24.13 -8.96 -27.06
N ILE A 6 22.81 -9.01 -27.24
CA ILE A 6 22.01 -7.82 -27.53
C ILE A 6 21.71 -7.14 -26.20
N ARG A 7 22.41 -6.04 -25.90
CA ARG A 7 22.10 -5.20 -24.74
C ARG A 7 21.06 -4.17 -25.15
N GLN A 8 19.86 -4.29 -24.59
CA GLN A 8 18.85 -3.24 -24.73
C GLN A 8 19.31 -2.02 -23.93
N GLU A 9 19.16 -0.84 -24.53
CA GLU A 9 19.25 0.42 -23.80
C GLU A 9 18.19 0.43 -22.69
N THR A 10 18.50 1.00 -21.53
CA THR A 10 17.56 1.03 -20.40
C THR A 10 16.22 1.60 -20.87
N PRO A 11 15.11 0.87 -20.75
CA PRO A 11 13.82 1.35 -21.25
C PRO A 11 13.48 2.66 -20.55
N THR A 12 13.03 3.65 -21.32
CA THR A 12 12.71 4.99 -20.81
C THR A 12 11.20 5.20 -20.64
N ALA A 13 10.39 4.17 -20.83
CA ALA A 13 8.94 4.19 -20.70
C ALA A 13 8.45 2.90 -20.03
N PHE A 14 7.68 3.08 -18.96
CA PHE A 14 7.15 1.99 -18.14
C PHE A 14 5.70 2.25 -17.76
N TYR A 15 4.92 1.17 -17.70
CA TYR A 15 3.67 1.13 -16.96
C TYR A 15 3.71 -0.03 -15.96
N ILE A 16 2.89 0.04 -14.91
CA ILE A 16 2.67 -1.07 -13.98
C ILE A 16 1.22 -1.55 -14.08
N LYS A 17 1.06 -2.82 -14.44
CA LYS A 17 -0.20 -3.58 -14.39
C LYS A 17 -0.15 -4.48 -13.15
N VAL A 18 -1.17 -4.44 -12.31
CA VAL A 18 -1.11 -5.09 -10.97
C VAL A 18 -1.58 -6.53 -11.03
N HIS A 19 -2.69 -6.79 -11.71
CA HIS A 19 -3.27 -8.12 -11.85
C HIS A 19 -3.42 -8.47 -13.33
N ASP A 20 -3.33 -9.76 -13.67
CA ASP A 20 -3.33 -10.24 -15.05
C ASP A 20 -4.60 -9.88 -15.83
N THR A 21 -5.74 -9.81 -15.15
CA THR A 21 -7.03 -9.44 -15.76
C THR A 21 -7.25 -7.93 -15.89
N ASP A 22 -6.33 -7.10 -15.41
CA ASP A 22 -6.49 -5.64 -15.49
C ASP A 22 -6.51 -5.17 -16.96
N ASN A 23 -7.42 -4.25 -17.27
CA ASN A 23 -7.50 -3.56 -18.56
C ASN A 23 -6.96 -2.12 -18.51
N VAL A 24 -6.38 -1.73 -17.38
CA VAL A 24 -5.66 -0.47 -17.18
C VAL A 24 -4.30 -0.71 -16.52
N ALA A 25 -3.38 0.23 -16.71
CA ALA A 25 -2.09 0.27 -16.02
C ALA A 25 -1.74 1.69 -15.57
N ILE A 26 -0.71 1.84 -14.74
CA ILE A 26 -0.24 3.14 -14.24
C ILE A 26 1.09 3.52 -14.88
N ILE A 27 1.21 4.76 -15.37
CA ILE A 27 2.47 5.32 -15.87
C ILE A 27 3.42 5.63 -14.71
N VAL A 28 4.69 5.20 -14.81
CA VAL A 28 5.69 5.34 -13.72
C VAL A 28 6.96 6.10 -14.14
N ASN A 29 6.86 6.98 -15.14
CA ASN A 29 7.93 7.87 -15.55
C ASN A 29 7.69 9.29 -15.04
N ASP A 30 8.73 9.92 -14.48
CA ASP A 30 8.69 11.32 -14.08
C ASP A 30 8.28 12.21 -15.28
N ASN A 31 7.37 13.16 -15.03
CA ASN A 31 6.71 14.02 -16.04
C ASN A 31 5.76 13.29 -17.01
N GLY A 32 5.48 12.01 -16.77
CA GLY A 32 4.60 11.21 -17.62
C GLY A 32 5.22 10.84 -18.96
N LEU A 33 4.38 10.37 -19.88
CA LEU A 33 4.79 9.92 -21.20
C LEU A 33 3.98 10.64 -22.27
N LYS A 34 4.64 11.03 -23.36
CA LYS A 34 4.02 11.72 -24.50
C LYS A 34 3.32 10.73 -25.44
N ALA A 35 2.41 11.25 -26.26
CA ALA A 35 1.82 10.51 -27.38
C ALA A 35 2.90 9.89 -28.28
N GLY A 36 2.60 8.72 -28.85
CA GLY A 36 3.52 7.92 -29.68
C GLY A 36 4.52 7.07 -28.88
N THR A 37 4.51 7.13 -27.54
CA THR A 37 5.33 6.24 -26.71
C THR A 37 4.82 4.80 -26.85
N ARG A 38 5.72 3.86 -27.17
CA ARG A 38 5.41 2.45 -27.41
C ARG A 38 5.92 1.53 -26.31
N PHE A 39 5.20 0.45 -26.06
CA PHE A 39 5.56 -0.59 -25.11
C PHE A 39 5.76 -1.96 -25.80
N PRO A 40 6.44 -2.92 -25.15
CA PRO A 40 6.75 -4.23 -25.74
C PRO A 40 5.54 -5.07 -26.15
N ASP A 41 4.37 -4.84 -25.56
CA ASP A 41 3.10 -5.51 -25.87
C ASP A 41 2.36 -4.89 -27.07
N GLY A 42 2.99 -3.92 -27.75
CA GLY A 42 2.41 -3.20 -28.88
C GLY A 42 1.43 -2.10 -28.49
N LEU A 43 1.31 -1.75 -27.20
CA LEU A 43 0.56 -0.56 -26.78
C LEU A 43 1.30 0.70 -27.24
N GLU A 44 0.55 1.67 -27.77
CA GLU A 44 1.04 3.00 -28.11
C GLU A 44 0.12 4.05 -27.48
N LEU A 45 0.71 5.06 -26.82
CA LEU A 45 -0.07 6.15 -26.23
C LEU A 45 -0.60 7.08 -27.31
N ILE A 46 -1.87 7.46 -27.25
CA ILE A 46 -2.48 8.39 -28.22
C ILE A 46 -2.40 9.86 -27.76
N GLU A 47 -2.11 10.09 -26.49
CA GLU A 47 -2.01 11.41 -25.87
C GLU A 47 -0.92 11.43 -24.78
N HIS A 48 -0.66 12.58 -24.18
CA HIS A 48 0.21 12.65 -23.01
C HIS A 48 -0.52 12.12 -21.77
N ILE A 49 0.15 11.28 -21.00
CA ILE A 49 -0.38 10.71 -19.76
C ILE A 49 0.58 11.03 -18.61
N PRO A 50 0.16 11.79 -17.58
CA PRO A 50 0.99 12.08 -16.43
C PRO A 50 1.33 10.83 -15.60
N GLN A 51 2.44 10.90 -14.86
CA GLN A 51 2.82 9.86 -13.90
C GLN A 51 1.70 9.62 -12.87
N GLY A 52 1.49 8.37 -12.47
CA GLY A 52 0.47 7.99 -11.50
C GLY A 52 -0.95 7.91 -12.07
N HIS A 53 -1.17 8.35 -13.32
CA HIS A 53 -2.46 8.22 -13.98
C HIS A 53 -2.60 6.91 -14.77
N LYS A 54 -3.87 6.57 -15.04
CA LYS A 54 -4.28 5.34 -15.70
C LYS A 54 -4.19 5.47 -17.23
N VAL A 55 -3.60 4.47 -17.87
CA VAL A 55 -3.66 4.23 -19.31
C VAL A 55 -4.57 3.04 -19.61
N ALA A 56 -5.40 3.14 -20.65
CA ALA A 56 -6.19 2.01 -21.16
C ALA A 56 -5.30 1.01 -21.91
N LEU A 57 -5.27 -0.26 -21.49
CA LEU A 57 -4.47 -1.30 -22.15
C LEU A 57 -5.16 -1.89 -23.39
N LEU A 58 -6.48 -1.75 -23.46
CA LEU A 58 -7.37 -2.25 -24.51
C LEU A 58 -8.43 -1.18 -24.81
N ASP A 59 -9.18 -1.36 -25.90
CA ASP A 59 -10.38 -0.56 -26.13
C ASP A 59 -11.46 -0.97 -25.12
N ILE A 60 -11.98 -0.01 -24.37
CA ILE A 60 -13.05 -0.22 -23.40
C ILE A 60 -14.33 0.41 -23.96
N PRO A 61 -15.40 -0.35 -24.23
CA PRO A 61 -16.64 0.21 -24.75
C PRO A 61 -17.33 1.13 -23.74
N ALA A 62 -18.29 1.95 -24.20
CA ALA A 62 -19.14 2.71 -23.29
C ALA A 62 -19.89 1.76 -22.33
N ASN A 63 -19.96 2.14 -21.06
CA ASN A 63 -20.43 1.32 -19.94
C ASN A 63 -19.62 0.03 -19.70
N GLY A 64 -18.46 -0.13 -20.36
CA GLY A 64 -17.56 -1.25 -20.14
C GLY A 64 -16.88 -1.16 -18.78
N GLU A 65 -16.58 -2.32 -18.20
CA GLU A 65 -15.89 -2.44 -16.92
C GLU A 65 -14.46 -1.91 -17.02
N ILE A 66 -14.04 -1.15 -16.02
CA ILE A 66 -12.65 -0.76 -15.79
C ILE A 66 -12.14 -1.64 -14.66
N ILE A 67 -11.16 -2.47 -14.95
CA ILE A 67 -10.66 -3.54 -14.06
C ILE A 67 -9.24 -3.19 -13.63
N ARG A 68 -9.03 -3.09 -12.31
CA ARG A 68 -7.73 -2.89 -11.68
C ARG A 68 -7.66 -3.70 -10.38
N TYR A 69 -6.50 -4.27 -10.06
CA TYR A 69 -6.35 -5.21 -8.92
C TYR A 69 -7.17 -6.50 -9.08
N GLY A 70 -7.58 -6.83 -10.30
CA GLY A 70 -8.46 -7.95 -10.59
C GLY A 70 -9.94 -7.71 -10.28
N GLU A 71 -10.32 -6.49 -9.90
CA GLU A 71 -11.69 -6.13 -9.50
C GLU A 71 -12.21 -4.94 -10.33
N VAL A 72 -13.53 -4.84 -10.48
CA VAL A 72 -14.18 -3.71 -11.18
C VAL A 72 -14.10 -2.46 -10.31
N ILE A 73 -13.41 -1.43 -10.79
CA ILE A 73 -13.28 -0.13 -10.11
C ILE A 73 -14.27 0.92 -10.61
N GLY A 74 -14.98 0.64 -11.70
CA GLY A 74 -15.99 1.51 -12.28
C GLY A 74 -16.30 1.16 -13.73
N TYR A 75 -17.16 1.99 -14.33
CA TYR A 75 -17.62 1.81 -15.70
C TYR A 75 -17.30 3.03 -16.54
N ALA A 76 -16.92 2.82 -17.80
CA ALA A 76 -16.56 3.90 -18.70
C ALA A 76 -17.79 4.73 -19.10
N VAL A 77 -17.76 6.05 -18.90
CA VAL A 77 -18.84 6.98 -19.29
C VAL A 77 -19.09 6.97 -20.80
N ARG A 78 -18.03 6.73 -21.58
CA ARG A 78 -18.00 6.65 -23.04
C ARG A 78 -16.97 5.61 -23.46
N ALA A 79 -16.93 5.28 -24.75
CA ALA A 79 -15.85 4.42 -25.25
C ALA A 79 -14.47 5.08 -25.00
N ILE A 80 -13.53 4.29 -24.48
CA ILE A 80 -12.16 4.68 -24.12
C ILE A 80 -11.23 3.89 -25.05
N PRO A 81 -10.57 4.55 -26.02
CA PRO A 81 -9.62 3.88 -26.90
C PRO A 81 -8.39 3.38 -26.15
N ARG A 82 -7.79 2.29 -26.65
CA ARG A 82 -6.49 1.80 -26.20
C ARG A 82 -5.43 2.90 -26.26
N GLY A 83 -4.61 3.00 -25.21
CA GLY A 83 -3.54 4.00 -25.11
C GLY A 83 -3.97 5.41 -24.70
N SER A 84 -5.25 5.60 -24.38
CA SER A 84 -5.77 6.88 -23.88
C SER A 84 -5.57 7.05 -22.37
N TRP A 85 -5.63 8.30 -21.93
CA TRP A 85 -5.65 8.67 -20.52
C TRP A 85 -7.05 8.47 -19.93
N ILE A 86 -7.14 7.73 -18.82
CA ILE A 86 -8.38 7.57 -18.06
C ILE A 86 -8.35 8.47 -16.83
N ASP A 87 -8.88 9.68 -16.98
CA ASP A 87 -9.15 10.58 -15.87
C ASP A 87 -10.43 10.17 -15.09
N GLU A 88 -10.61 10.74 -13.91
CA GLU A 88 -11.71 10.38 -13.00
C GLU A 88 -13.10 10.72 -13.57
N SER A 89 -13.22 11.74 -14.42
CA SER A 89 -14.50 12.12 -15.03
C SER A 89 -14.98 11.11 -16.08
N MET A 90 -14.10 10.24 -16.58
CA MET A 90 -14.46 9.17 -17.52
C MET A 90 -14.99 7.91 -16.83
N VAL A 91 -15.03 7.89 -15.50
CA VAL A 91 -15.35 6.68 -14.72
C VAL A 91 -16.56 6.94 -13.82
N VAL A 92 -17.59 6.12 -14.00
CA VAL A 92 -18.71 6.03 -13.05
C VAL A 92 -18.35 5.01 -11.97
N LEU A 93 -18.41 5.41 -10.71
CA LEU A 93 -18.21 4.50 -9.60
C LEU A 93 -19.33 3.46 -9.53
N PRO A 94 -19.03 2.18 -9.23
CA PRO A 94 -20.06 1.19 -9.02
C PRO A 94 -20.83 1.50 -7.73
N GLU A 95 -22.14 1.33 -7.73
CA GLU A 95 -22.93 1.42 -6.50
C GLU A 95 -22.54 0.29 -5.56
N ALA A 96 -22.20 0.63 -4.32
CA ALA A 96 -21.81 -0.36 -3.33
C ALA A 96 -23.02 -1.21 -2.90
N PRO A 97 -22.88 -2.56 -2.83
CA PRO A 97 -23.94 -3.40 -2.32
C PRO A 97 -24.11 -3.23 -0.79
N PRO A 98 -25.29 -3.53 -0.23
CA PRO A 98 -25.49 -3.49 1.22
C PRO A 98 -24.59 -4.48 1.97
N LEU A 99 -24.14 -4.13 3.17
CA LEU A 99 -23.22 -4.98 3.96
C LEU A 99 -23.75 -6.40 4.19
N HIS A 100 -25.06 -6.56 4.40
CA HIS A 100 -25.68 -7.87 4.68
C HIS A 100 -25.75 -8.81 3.46
N THR A 101 -25.45 -8.32 2.25
CA THR A 101 -25.41 -9.15 1.03
C THR A 101 -23.99 -9.60 0.69
N LEU A 102 -22.97 -9.11 1.42
CA LEU A 102 -21.59 -9.47 1.16
C LEU A 102 -21.32 -10.94 1.53
N PRO A 103 -20.60 -11.69 0.68
CA PRO A 103 -20.27 -13.08 0.94
C PRO A 103 -19.30 -13.21 2.11
N LEU A 104 -19.55 -14.16 3.00
CA LEU A 104 -18.70 -14.45 4.16
C LEU A 104 -17.98 -15.78 3.96
N ALA A 105 -16.66 -15.79 4.18
CA ALA A 105 -15.83 -17.00 4.12
C ALA A 105 -15.91 -17.81 2.80
N THR A 106 -16.20 -17.17 1.65
CA THR A 106 -16.37 -17.86 0.36
C THR A 106 -15.07 -18.20 -0.37
N LYS A 107 -13.94 -17.62 0.06
CA LYS A 107 -12.62 -17.78 -0.57
C LYS A 107 -11.50 -17.83 0.49
N VAL A 108 -11.61 -18.74 1.46
CA VAL A 108 -10.55 -18.94 2.46
C VAL A 108 -9.35 -19.57 1.76
N PRO A 109 -8.17 -18.92 1.71
CA PRO A 109 -7.00 -19.48 1.05
C PRO A 109 -6.44 -20.66 1.85
N GLU A 110 -5.80 -21.59 1.15
CA GLU A 110 -5.06 -22.67 1.80
C GLU A 110 -3.91 -22.09 2.64
N PRO A 111 -3.63 -22.64 3.83
CA PRO A 111 -2.47 -22.24 4.61
C PRO A 111 -1.18 -22.40 3.83
N LEU A 112 -0.36 -21.35 3.79
CA LEU A 112 0.98 -21.44 3.24
C LEU A 112 1.87 -22.28 4.18
N PRO A 113 2.93 -22.93 3.66
CA PRO A 113 3.90 -23.63 4.49
C PRO A 113 4.46 -22.71 5.60
N PRO A 114 4.63 -23.21 6.84
CA PRO A 114 5.14 -22.40 7.94
C PRO A 114 6.60 -21.99 7.70
N LEU A 115 6.96 -20.81 8.23
CA LEU A 115 8.35 -20.35 8.31
C LEU A 115 8.92 -20.71 9.68
N GLU A 116 9.96 -21.52 9.70
CA GLU A 116 10.60 -22.02 10.93
C GLU A 116 12.04 -21.50 11.07
N GLY A 117 12.55 -21.47 12.30
CA GLY A 117 13.94 -21.09 12.60
C GLY A 117 14.22 -19.58 12.66
N TYR A 118 13.26 -18.72 12.35
CA TYR A 118 13.39 -17.28 12.52
C TYR A 118 13.24 -16.86 13.99
N THR A 119 14.21 -16.12 14.50
CA THR A 119 14.22 -15.59 15.87
C THR A 119 14.54 -14.10 15.87
N PHE A 120 14.25 -13.42 16.99
CA PHE A 120 14.69 -12.05 17.24
C PHE A 120 15.07 -11.88 18.71
N GLU A 121 16.00 -10.97 19.00
CA GLU A 121 16.39 -10.61 20.37
C GLU A 121 15.30 -9.74 21.01
N GLY A 122 14.72 -10.18 22.12
CA GLY A 122 13.61 -9.49 22.76
C GLY A 122 13.56 -9.66 24.28
N TYR A 123 12.73 -8.83 24.93
CA TYR A 123 12.57 -8.80 26.38
C TYR A 123 11.44 -9.74 26.79
N ARG A 124 11.76 -10.92 27.35
CA ARG A 124 10.77 -11.91 27.78
C ARG A 124 10.05 -11.45 29.05
N ASN A 125 8.72 -11.38 29.00
CA ASN A 125 7.87 -11.03 30.15
C ASN A 125 7.45 -12.27 30.95
N ALA A 126 6.97 -12.06 32.17
CA ALA A 126 6.50 -13.14 33.05
C ALA A 126 5.24 -13.86 32.52
N ASP A 127 4.43 -13.20 31.70
CA ASP A 127 3.24 -13.78 31.05
C ASP A 127 3.55 -14.58 29.77
N GLY A 128 4.83 -14.63 29.37
CA GLY A 128 5.31 -15.33 28.18
C GLY A 128 5.42 -14.48 26.92
N SER A 129 4.80 -13.28 26.90
CA SER A 129 4.94 -12.32 25.81
C SER A 129 6.39 -11.79 25.70
N VAL A 130 6.73 -11.20 24.55
CA VAL A 130 8.08 -10.67 24.30
C VAL A 130 7.96 -9.22 23.83
N GLY A 131 8.53 -8.30 24.60
CA GLY A 131 8.64 -6.89 24.23
C GLY A 131 9.79 -6.65 23.27
N THR A 132 9.62 -5.70 22.34
CA THR A 132 10.68 -5.21 21.44
C THR A 132 11.39 -3.96 21.97
N LYS A 133 10.85 -3.37 23.04
CA LYS A 133 11.43 -2.26 23.79
C LYS A 133 11.26 -2.50 25.28
N ASN A 134 12.21 -2.01 26.06
CA ASN A 134 12.22 -2.05 27.51
C ASN A 134 11.79 -0.67 28.06
N LEU A 135 10.48 -0.52 28.28
CA LEU A 135 9.86 0.76 28.70
C LEU A 135 9.35 0.69 30.13
N LEU A 136 9.41 1.84 30.82
CA LEU A 136 8.70 2.05 32.08
C LEU A 136 7.30 2.61 31.82
N GLY A 137 6.25 1.84 32.14
CA GLY A 137 4.87 2.32 32.10
C GLY A 137 4.42 2.89 33.45
N ILE A 138 3.84 4.09 33.46
CA ILE A 138 3.28 4.74 34.65
C ILE A 138 1.81 5.07 34.39
N THR A 139 0.94 4.59 35.27
CA THR A 139 -0.48 4.92 35.26
C THR A 139 -0.97 5.30 36.65
N THR A 140 -2.14 5.89 36.74
CA THR A 140 -2.85 6.19 37.98
C THR A 140 -4.26 5.61 37.92
N SER A 141 -4.86 5.27 39.06
CA SER A 141 -6.25 4.83 39.06
C SER A 141 -7.20 5.97 38.63
N VAL A 142 -8.34 5.61 38.05
CA VAL A 142 -9.33 6.54 37.48
C VAL A 142 -9.88 7.58 38.47
N HIS A 143 -9.86 7.30 39.77
CA HIS A 143 -10.39 8.19 40.81
C HIS A 143 -9.36 9.21 41.33
N CYS A 144 -8.11 9.15 40.86
CA CYS A 144 -7.11 10.14 41.17
C CYS A 144 -7.24 11.39 40.29
N VAL A 145 -6.55 12.46 40.68
CA VAL A 145 -6.50 13.70 39.90
C VAL A 145 -5.63 13.52 38.64
N ALA A 146 -6.13 13.98 37.50
CA ALA A 146 -5.39 13.99 36.23
C ALA A 146 -4.21 14.97 36.26
N GLY A 147 -3.20 14.73 35.42
CA GLY A 147 -2.04 15.61 35.23
C GLY A 147 -0.81 15.27 36.08
N VAL A 148 -0.96 14.44 37.13
CA VAL A 148 0.18 14.00 37.96
C VAL A 148 1.14 13.11 37.16
N VAL A 149 0.60 12.18 36.37
CA VAL A 149 1.41 11.24 35.57
C VAL A 149 2.30 12.00 34.57
N ASP A 150 1.72 12.94 33.81
CA ASP A 150 2.47 13.73 32.82
C ASP A 150 3.61 14.54 33.46
N TYR A 151 3.34 15.13 34.63
CA TYR A 151 4.35 15.90 35.35
C TYR A 151 5.51 15.01 35.82
N VAL A 152 5.21 13.84 36.38
CA VAL A 152 6.21 12.88 36.86
C VAL A 152 7.02 12.29 35.71
N VAL A 153 6.38 11.91 34.62
CA VAL A 153 7.05 11.36 33.42
C VAL A 153 8.10 12.35 32.90
N LYS A 154 7.76 13.63 32.74
CA LYS A 154 8.72 14.66 32.30
C LYS A 154 9.94 14.80 33.21
N ILE A 155 9.76 14.64 34.51
CA ILE A 155 10.88 14.67 35.46
C ILE A 155 11.74 13.41 35.31
N ILE A 156 11.12 12.24 35.19
CA ILE A 156 11.83 10.95 35.02
C ILE A 156 12.67 10.97 33.73
N GLU A 157 12.10 11.43 32.62
CA GLU A 157 12.80 11.54 31.34
C GLU A 157 14.08 12.40 31.42
N ARG A 158 14.01 13.52 32.14
CA ARG A 158 15.14 14.46 32.25
C ARG A 158 16.18 14.01 33.27
N ASP A 159 15.74 13.59 34.46
CA ASP A 159 16.62 13.49 35.64
C ASP A 159 17.05 12.05 35.97
N LEU A 160 16.26 11.04 35.53
CA LEU A 160 16.49 9.63 35.87
C LEU A 160 16.84 8.78 34.65
N LEU A 161 16.10 8.90 33.56
CA LEU A 161 16.28 8.07 32.36
C LEU A 161 17.73 8.08 31.83
N PRO A 162 18.48 9.21 31.80
CA PRO A 162 19.88 9.21 31.35
C PRO A 162 20.82 8.34 32.19
N LYS A 163 20.42 7.94 33.41
CA LYS A 163 21.18 7.06 34.30
C LYS A 163 20.94 5.57 34.02
N TYR A 164 19.93 5.24 33.21
CA TYR A 164 19.52 3.87 32.89
C TYR A 164 19.54 3.63 31.37
N PRO A 165 20.73 3.49 30.75
CA PRO A 165 20.88 3.43 29.30
C PRO A 165 20.22 2.22 28.63
N ASN A 166 19.83 1.19 29.41
CA ASN A 166 19.15 0.00 28.91
C ASN A 166 17.61 0.11 28.98
N VAL A 167 17.08 1.24 29.45
CA VAL A 167 15.65 1.56 29.43
C VAL A 167 15.42 2.49 28.24
N ASP A 168 14.58 2.06 27.30
CA ASP A 168 14.32 2.79 26.06
C ASP A 168 13.53 4.09 26.29
N GLY A 169 12.79 4.17 27.40
CA GLY A 169 11.95 5.32 27.71
C GLY A 169 10.95 5.07 28.84
N VAL A 170 10.17 6.11 29.13
CA VAL A 170 9.06 6.10 30.09
C VAL A 170 7.79 6.59 29.39
N VAL A 171 6.65 5.97 29.69
CA VAL A 171 5.37 6.30 29.07
C VAL A 171 4.31 6.49 30.16
N GLY A 172 3.64 7.64 30.13
CA GLY A 172 2.48 7.92 30.94
C GLY A 172 1.19 7.42 30.29
N LEU A 173 0.36 6.71 31.05
CA LEU A 173 -0.94 6.22 30.64
C LEU A 173 -2.02 6.88 31.51
N ASN A 174 -2.62 7.95 30.99
CA ASN A 174 -3.72 8.66 31.63
C ASN A 174 -5.06 7.94 31.37
N HIS A 175 -5.96 8.00 32.35
CA HIS A 175 -7.36 7.61 32.18
C HIS A 175 -8.18 8.75 31.56
#